data_AF-A0ABD3G0X8-F1
#
_entry.id   AF-A0ABD3G0X8-F1
#
_cell.length_a   1.000
_cell.length_b   1.000
_cell.length_c   1.000
_cell.angle_alpha   90.00
_cell.angle_beta   90.00
_cell.angle_gamma   90.00
#
_symmetry.space_group_name_H-M   'P 1'
#
loop_
_entity.id
_entity.type
_entity.pdbx_description
1 polymer ?
#
loop_
_entity_poly.entity_id
_entity_poly.type
_entity_poly.pdbx_seq_one_letter_code
_entity_poly.pdbx_strand_id
1 'polypeptide(L)'
;MQAQKLAKQLKAAAAELAVVEKRLETLCGNSQENKNMTVRVEVPRLRVQRERKLAVCESLKTELEEMNATAGLFPEKQLAEIRAFAARVQKKKAYRKRAKQRRRAAASIRRAVGSNTLEKAKQTADDEARISPTEESVESKEAPDEKVCSSPYLRTQAPHSPAPGRKSPNQSLHPETLTIDTLIAVRRAWDAYIVFPQTVGASTIPPHFVPPPPTPTAQWAVYAASCTTRSSTLN
;
A
#
# COMPACT_ATOMS: atom_id res chain seq x y z
N MET A 1 18.62 15.59 6.08
CA MET A 1 19.52 14.43 6.34
C MET A 1 20.07 14.41 7.78
N GLN A 2 20.42 15.56 8.36
CA GLN A 2 20.99 15.65 9.73
C GLN A 2 20.06 15.16 10.85
N ALA A 3 18.79 15.57 10.87
CA ALA A 3 17.81 15.10 11.88
C ALA A 3 17.62 13.56 11.87
N GLN A 4 17.68 12.92 10.69
CA GLN A 4 17.60 11.47 10.59
C GLN A 4 18.86 10.78 11.14
N LYS A 5 20.04 11.41 10.98
CA LYS A 5 21.30 10.93 11.56
C LYS A 5 21.25 11.00 13.09
N LEU A 6 20.83 12.14 13.65
CA LEU A 6 20.64 12.31 15.09
C LEU A 6 19.62 11.32 15.66
N ALA A 7 18.48 11.11 14.98
CA ALA A 7 17.49 10.13 15.41
C ALA A 7 18.03 8.68 15.42
N LYS A 8 18.96 8.33 14.51
CA LYS A 8 19.64 7.03 14.53
C LYS A 8 20.64 6.95 15.70
N GLN A 9 21.39 8.03 15.96
CA GLN A 9 22.32 8.10 17.08
C GLN A 9 21.59 8.00 18.43
N LEU A 10 20.46 8.69 18.59
CA LEU A 10 19.62 8.61 19.78
C LEU A 10 19.11 7.18 20.01
N LYS A 11 18.66 6.49 18.94
CA LYS A 11 18.24 5.09 19.06
C LYS A 11 19.37 4.15 19.48
N ALA A 12 20.58 4.35 18.95
CA ALA A 12 21.75 3.57 19.33
C ALA A 12 22.14 3.83 20.80
N ALA A 13 22.21 5.11 21.20
CA ALA A 13 22.51 5.51 22.57
C ALA A 13 21.47 4.98 23.58
N ALA A 14 20.18 5.01 23.23
CA ALA A 14 19.10 4.46 24.06
C ALA A 14 19.21 2.94 24.21
N ALA A 15 19.61 2.22 23.15
CA ALA A 15 19.85 0.78 23.24
C ALA A 15 21.04 0.44 24.14
N GLU A 16 22.14 1.21 24.06
CA GLU A 16 23.29 1.06 24.94
C GLU A 16 22.95 1.36 26.41
N LEU A 17 22.16 2.41 26.65
CA LEU A 17 21.65 2.74 27.99
C LEU A 17 20.82 1.57 28.55
N ALA A 18 19.91 1.01 27.76
CA ALA A 18 19.10 -0.14 28.17
C ALA A 18 19.96 -1.37 28.52
N VAL A 19 21.08 -1.58 27.84
CA VAL A 19 22.04 -2.66 28.19
C VAL A 19 22.71 -2.39 29.53
N VAL A 20 23.13 -1.16 29.81
CA VAL A 20 23.73 -0.77 31.10
C VAL A 20 22.71 -0.89 32.23
N GLU A 21 21.47 -0.46 32.02
CA GLU A 21 20.38 -0.58 32.99
C GLU A 21 20.07 -2.04 33.29
N LYS A 22 19.96 -2.89 32.26
CA LYS A 22 19.77 -4.33 32.46
C LYS A 22 20.91 -4.96 33.24
N ARG A 23 22.16 -4.58 32.98
CA ARG A 23 23.34 -5.09 33.73
C ARG A 23 23.32 -4.63 35.19
N LEU A 24 22.91 -3.39 35.45
CA LEU A 24 22.71 -2.88 36.82
C LEU A 24 21.59 -3.65 37.54
N GLU A 25 20.49 -3.93 36.85
CA GLU A 25 19.35 -4.66 37.40
C GLU A 25 19.71 -6.11 37.73
N THR A 26 20.44 -6.80 36.85
CA THR A 26 20.97 -8.15 37.15
C THR A 26 21.91 -8.14 38.36
N LEU A 27 22.78 -7.14 38.49
CA LEU A 27 23.72 -7.06 39.61
C LEU A 27 23.05 -6.66 40.94
N CYS A 28 21.95 -5.91 40.89
CA CYS A 28 21.22 -5.46 42.09
C CYS A 28 20.11 -6.44 42.53
N GLY A 29 19.51 -7.16 41.58
CA GLY A 29 18.43 -8.13 41.82
C GLY A 29 18.90 -9.48 42.37
N ASN A 30 20.18 -9.83 42.16
CA ASN A 30 20.78 -11.06 42.70
C ASN A 30 21.18 -10.88 44.18
N SER A 31 20.22 -10.50 45.02
CA SER A 31 20.41 -10.07 46.41
C SER A 31 20.90 -11.16 47.38
N GLN A 32 21.00 -12.43 46.96
CA GLN A 32 21.15 -13.51 47.93
C GLN A 32 22.58 -14.05 48.12
N GLU A 33 23.50 -13.93 47.17
CA GLU A 33 24.87 -14.39 47.39
C GLU A 33 25.86 -13.57 46.56
N ASN A 34 26.44 -12.53 47.17
CA ASN A 34 27.89 -12.48 47.36
C ASN A 34 28.40 -11.11 47.80
N LYS A 35 29.19 -11.14 48.87
CA LYS A 35 30.15 -10.12 49.30
C LYS A 35 31.33 -10.04 48.31
N ASN A 36 31.09 -10.06 47.00
CA ASN A 36 32.15 -9.99 46.01
C ASN A 36 32.56 -8.52 45.85
N MET A 37 33.82 -8.21 46.13
CA MET A 37 34.43 -6.90 45.87
C MET A 37 34.13 -6.38 44.46
N THR A 38 34.00 -7.29 43.50
CA THR A 38 33.57 -7.01 42.13
C THR A 38 32.25 -6.24 42.09
N VAL A 39 31.21 -6.63 42.84
CA VAL A 39 29.91 -5.93 42.84
C VAL A 39 30.04 -4.53 43.43
N ARG A 40 30.85 -4.37 44.49
CA ARG A 40 31.09 -3.07 45.14
C ARG A 40 31.80 -2.06 44.24
N VAL A 41 32.64 -2.51 43.31
CA VAL A 41 33.36 -1.65 42.36
C VAL A 41 32.57 -1.46 41.06
N GLU A 42 31.94 -2.53 40.56
CA GLU A 42 31.24 -2.54 39.28
C GLU A 42 29.94 -1.72 39.32
N VAL A 43 29.18 -1.76 40.42
CA VAL A 43 27.90 -1.05 40.52
C VAL A 43 28.07 0.47 40.48
N PRO A 44 28.96 1.11 41.27
CA PRO A 44 29.22 2.55 41.15
C PRO A 44 29.73 2.94 39.76
N ARG A 45 30.61 2.13 39.16
CA ARG A 45 31.11 2.35 37.80
C ARG A 45 29.98 2.35 36.77
N LEU A 46 29.08 1.37 36.84
CA LEU A 46 27.94 1.27 35.93
C LEU A 46 26.91 2.39 36.15
N ARG A 47 26.75 2.90 37.39
CA ARG A 47 25.92 4.09 37.66
C ARG A 47 26.47 5.34 36.99
N VAL A 48 27.77 5.61 37.12
CA VAL A 48 28.43 6.72 36.43
C VAL A 48 28.32 6.55 34.90
N GLN A 49 28.44 5.32 34.40
CA GLN A 49 28.24 5.04 32.98
C GLN A 49 26.80 5.30 32.53
N ARG A 50 25.81 4.92 33.35
CA ARG A 50 24.38 5.19 33.10
C ARG A 50 24.12 6.69 33.03
N GLU A 51 24.61 7.47 33.99
CA GLU A 51 24.47 8.93 34.01
C GLU A 51 25.08 9.58 32.77
N ARG A 52 26.29 9.17 32.37
CA ARG A 52 26.91 9.65 31.13
C ARG A 52 26.07 9.33 29.90
N LYS A 53 25.49 8.12 29.83
CA LYS A 53 24.65 7.70 28.70
C LYS A 53 23.30 8.41 28.69
N LEU A 54 22.72 8.68 29.86
CA LEU A 54 21.53 9.51 30.02
C LEU A 54 21.79 10.93 29.52
N ALA A 55 22.88 11.56 29.96
CA ALA A 55 23.25 12.90 29.53
C ALA A 55 23.39 13.00 27.99
N VAL A 56 24.00 11.99 27.35
CA VAL A 56 24.09 11.92 25.88
C VAL A 56 22.72 11.75 25.23
N CYS A 57 21.82 10.94 25.81
CA CYS A 57 20.47 10.78 25.28
C CYS A 57 19.65 12.08 25.41
N GLU A 58 19.78 12.77 26.55
CA GLU A 58 19.14 14.05 26.79
C GLU A 58 19.65 15.13 25.84
N SER A 59 20.97 15.25 25.64
CA SER A 59 21.54 16.23 24.71
C SER A 59 21.11 15.99 23.26
N LEU A 60 21.07 14.73 22.81
CA LEU A 60 20.59 14.38 21.47
C LEU A 60 19.08 14.61 21.32
N LYS A 61 18.32 14.45 22.41
CA LYS A 61 16.89 14.74 22.43
C LYS A 61 16.63 16.24 22.34
N THR A 62 17.33 17.06 23.13
CA THR A 62 17.18 18.53 23.09
C THR A 62 17.57 19.07 21.73
N GLU A 63 18.67 18.62 21.12
CA GLU A 63 19.08 19.03 19.77
C GLU A 63 18.01 18.67 18.73
N LEU A 64 17.40 17.48 18.82
CA LEU A 64 16.30 17.09 17.93
C LEU A 64 15.04 17.93 18.13
N GLU A 65 14.72 18.28 19.38
CA GLU A 65 13.58 19.13 19.71
C GLU A 65 13.79 20.56 19.21
N GLU A 66 14.99 21.13 19.34
CA GLU A 66 15.38 22.43 18.77
C GLU A 66 15.30 22.42 17.24
N MET A 67 15.83 21.37 16.59
CA MET A 67 15.70 21.20 15.13
C MET A 67 14.24 21.08 14.68
N ASN A 68 13.38 20.47 15.51
CA ASN A 68 11.97 20.30 15.18
C ASN A 68 11.16 21.57 15.47
N ALA A 69 11.52 22.35 16.50
CA ALA A 69 10.94 23.64 16.81
C ALA A 69 11.27 24.67 15.72
N THR A 70 12.54 24.71 15.28
CA THR A 70 12.98 25.57 14.17
C THR A 70 12.37 25.18 12.83
N ALA A 71 12.00 23.91 12.64
CA ALA A 71 11.39 23.46 11.40
C ALA A 71 10.03 24.14 11.14
N GLY A 72 9.26 24.54 12.16
CA GLY A 72 8.09 25.45 12.05
C GLY A 72 7.00 25.10 11.04
N LEU A 73 7.05 23.95 10.37
CA LEU A 73 6.28 23.67 9.15
C LEU A 73 4.78 23.55 9.41
N PHE A 74 4.39 23.10 10.60
CA PHE A 74 3.00 22.86 10.95
C PHE A 74 2.78 23.03 12.47
N PRO A 75 1.63 23.57 12.89
CA PRO A 75 1.20 23.53 14.29
C PRO A 75 1.13 22.08 14.82
N GLU A 76 1.36 21.89 16.12
CA GLU A 76 1.45 20.56 16.73
C GLU A 76 0.18 19.70 16.49
N LYS A 77 -1.00 20.34 16.49
CA LYS A 77 -2.28 19.68 16.18
C LYS A 77 -2.30 19.08 14.76
N GLN A 78 -1.86 19.85 13.76
CA GLN A 78 -1.80 19.37 12.37
C GLN A 78 -0.74 18.28 12.19
N LEU A 79 0.42 18.40 12.86
CA LEU A 79 1.43 17.34 12.87
C LEU A 79 0.88 16.04 13.46
N ALA A 80 0.12 16.11 14.55
CA ALA A 80 -0.50 14.94 15.15
C ALA A 80 -1.49 14.26 14.18
N GLU A 81 -2.29 15.04 13.45
CA GLU A 81 -3.22 14.52 12.43
C GLU A 81 -2.48 13.85 11.26
N ILE A 82 -1.42 14.48 10.76
CA ILE A 82 -0.58 13.92 9.69
C ILE A 82 0.07 12.61 10.14
N ARG A 83 0.60 12.56 11.38
CA ARG A 83 1.17 11.34 11.97
C ARG A 83 0.11 10.24 12.10
N ALA A 84 -1.08 10.57 12.57
CA ALA A 84 -2.19 9.62 12.69
C ALA A 84 -2.63 9.07 11.31
N PHE A 85 -2.72 9.94 10.30
CA PHE A 85 -3.03 9.52 8.93
C PHE A 85 -1.94 8.59 8.37
N ALA A 86 -0.67 8.95 8.52
CA ALA A 86 0.46 8.12 8.10
C ALA A 86 0.44 6.74 8.78
N ALA A 87 0.13 6.68 10.08
CA ALA A 87 -0.03 5.43 10.82
C ALA A 87 -1.19 4.57 10.27
N ARG A 88 -2.35 5.17 9.97
CA ARG A 88 -3.47 4.46 9.33
C ARG A 88 -3.09 3.90 7.95
N VAL A 89 -2.35 4.67 7.14
CA VAL A 89 -1.87 4.23 5.83
C VAL A 89 -0.90 3.07 5.96
N GLN A 90 0.08 3.14 6.87
CA GLN A 90 1.02 2.05 7.18
C GLN A 90 0.27 0.78 7.60
N LYS A 91 -0.70 0.90 8.52
CA LYS A 91 -1.56 -0.21 8.97
C LYS A 91 -2.31 -0.85 7.80
N LYS A 92 -2.93 -0.02 6.93
CA LYS A 92 -3.65 -0.49 5.73
C LYS A 92 -2.71 -1.17 4.72
N LYS A 93 -1.50 -0.63 4.51
CA LYS A 93 -0.47 -1.25 3.65
C LYS A 93 -0.01 -2.60 4.21
N ALA A 94 0.28 -2.68 5.51
CA ALA A 94 0.67 -3.92 6.18
C ALA A 94 -0.42 -4.98 6.10
N TYR A 95 -1.68 -4.61 6.31
CA TYR A 95 -2.82 -5.50 6.15
C TYR A 95 -2.90 -6.07 4.72
N ARG A 96 -2.84 -5.20 3.69
CA ARG A 96 -2.87 -5.64 2.28
C ARG A 96 -1.74 -6.61 1.95
N LYS A 97 -0.52 -6.35 2.45
CA LYS A 97 0.62 -7.27 2.30
C LYS A 97 0.35 -8.62 2.94
N ARG A 98 -0.08 -8.65 4.21
CA ARG A 98 -0.43 -9.88 4.94
C ARG A 98 -1.56 -10.65 4.25
N ALA A 99 -2.61 -9.96 3.80
CA ALA A 99 -3.74 -10.57 3.10
C ALA A 99 -3.31 -11.21 1.77
N LYS A 100 -2.47 -10.52 0.98
CA LYS A 100 -1.91 -11.08 -0.26
C LYS A 100 -1.04 -12.31 0.01
N GLN A 101 -0.22 -12.27 1.06
CA GLN A 101 0.61 -13.41 1.48
C GLN A 101 -0.26 -14.61 1.90
N ARG A 102 -1.30 -14.40 2.70
CA ARG A 102 -2.26 -15.44 3.09
C ARG A 102 -2.96 -16.06 1.87
N ARG A 103 -3.40 -15.23 0.90
CA ARG A 103 -4.01 -15.73 -0.35
C ARG A 103 -3.05 -16.59 -1.15
N ARG A 104 -1.78 -16.19 -1.26
CA ARG A 104 -0.73 -16.97 -1.94
C ARG A 104 -0.47 -18.30 -1.23
N ALA A 105 -0.35 -18.28 0.10
CA ALA A 105 -0.17 -19.49 0.89
C ALA A 105 -1.36 -20.45 0.72
N ALA A 106 -2.60 -19.94 0.83
CA ALA A 106 -3.81 -20.75 0.62
C ALA A 106 -3.90 -21.34 -0.80
N ALA A 107 -3.55 -20.57 -1.83
CA ALA A 107 -3.49 -21.08 -3.20
C ALA A 107 -2.39 -22.15 -3.37
N SER A 108 -1.25 -21.99 -2.70
CA SER A 108 -0.17 -22.98 -2.69
C SER A 108 -0.63 -24.29 -2.04
N ILE A 109 -1.28 -24.21 -0.88
CA ILE A 109 -1.84 -25.38 -0.18
C ILE A 109 -2.88 -26.07 -1.06
N ARG A 110 -3.83 -25.33 -1.67
CA ARG A 110 -4.82 -25.92 -2.57
C ARG A 110 -4.18 -26.65 -3.76
N ARG A 111 -3.11 -26.11 -4.35
CA ARG A 111 -2.39 -26.78 -5.42
C ARG A 111 -1.72 -28.07 -4.94
N ALA A 112 -1.02 -28.02 -3.80
CA ALA A 112 -0.38 -29.22 -3.23
C ALA A 112 -1.40 -30.30 -2.85
N VAL A 113 -2.51 -29.94 -2.22
CA VAL A 113 -3.60 -30.87 -1.90
C VAL A 113 -4.22 -31.43 -3.18
N GLY A 114 -4.53 -30.58 -4.16
CA GLY A 114 -5.09 -30.98 -5.45
C GLY A 114 -4.20 -31.98 -6.21
N SER A 115 -2.88 -31.73 -6.24
CA SER A 115 -1.89 -32.65 -6.81
C SER A 115 -1.83 -33.96 -6.04
N ASN A 116 -1.89 -33.94 -4.70
CA ASN A 116 -1.90 -35.16 -3.90
C ASN A 116 -3.18 -35.99 -4.08
N THR A 117 -4.35 -35.36 -4.27
CA THR A 117 -5.59 -36.08 -4.63
C THR A 117 -5.51 -36.69 -6.02
N LEU A 118 -4.84 -36.04 -6.98
CA LEU A 118 -4.73 -36.55 -8.35
C LEU A 118 -3.70 -37.69 -8.44
N GLU A 119 -2.59 -37.61 -7.71
CA GLU A 119 -1.64 -38.72 -7.56
C GLU A 119 -2.25 -39.90 -6.81
N LYS A 120 -3.02 -39.65 -5.74
CA LYS A 120 -3.73 -40.71 -5.02
C LYS A 120 -4.84 -41.35 -5.86
N ALA A 121 -5.57 -40.56 -6.67
CA ALA A 121 -6.58 -41.08 -7.59
C ALA A 121 -5.97 -41.89 -8.76
N LYS A 122 -4.78 -41.52 -9.23
CA LYS A 122 -4.04 -42.30 -10.23
C LYS A 122 -3.50 -43.61 -9.64
N GLN A 123 -2.98 -43.58 -8.41
CA GLN A 123 -2.58 -44.81 -7.71
C GLN A 123 -3.76 -45.75 -7.44
N THR A 124 -4.94 -45.22 -7.09
CA THR A 124 -6.14 -46.07 -6.94
C THR A 124 -6.69 -46.57 -8.28
N ALA A 125 -6.53 -45.82 -9.38
CA ALA A 125 -6.96 -46.26 -10.71
C ALA A 125 -6.03 -47.32 -11.32
N ASP A 126 -4.72 -47.25 -11.03
CA ASP A 126 -3.77 -48.29 -11.43
C ASP A 126 -3.95 -49.59 -10.61
N ASP A 127 -4.43 -49.51 -9.37
CA ASP A 127 -4.82 -50.68 -8.57
C ASP A 127 -6.21 -51.23 -8.95
N GLU A 128 -7.18 -50.40 -9.37
CA GLU A 128 -8.51 -50.84 -9.82
C GLU A 128 -8.55 -51.44 -11.23
N ALA A 129 -7.56 -51.17 -12.09
CA ALA A 129 -7.47 -51.80 -13.40
C ALA A 129 -7.16 -53.32 -13.35
N ARG A 130 -6.93 -53.89 -12.15
CA ARG A 130 -6.69 -55.33 -11.96
C ARG A 130 -7.90 -56.13 -11.50
N ILE A 131 -9.02 -55.52 -11.10
CA ILE A 131 -10.21 -56.25 -10.64
C ILE A 131 -11.49 -55.50 -11.03
N SER A 132 -12.35 -56.14 -11.82
CA SER A 132 -13.76 -55.77 -12.01
C SER A 132 -14.63 -57.01 -11.86
N PRO A 133 -15.97 -56.91 -11.75
CA PRO A 133 -16.76 -55.90 -11.02
C PRO A 133 -17.85 -56.58 -10.15
N THR A 134 -18.42 -55.91 -9.14
CA THR A 134 -19.75 -56.30 -8.62
C THR A 134 -20.48 -55.11 -7.98
N GLU A 135 -21.49 -54.66 -8.72
CA GLU A 135 -22.86 -54.24 -8.38
C GLU A 135 -23.22 -53.60 -7.01
N GLU A 136 -24.08 -52.57 -7.14
CA GLU A 136 -25.21 -52.19 -6.26
C GLU A 136 -24.97 -51.63 -4.83
N SER A 137 -25.42 -50.39 -4.57
CA SER A 137 -26.79 -50.10 -4.06
C SER A 137 -26.91 -48.83 -3.17
N VAL A 138 -27.99 -48.07 -3.40
CA VAL A 138 -28.78 -47.18 -2.49
C VAL A 138 -28.13 -45.88 -1.97
N GLU A 139 -28.46 -44.69 -2.52
CA GLU A 139 -29.60 -43.78 -2.25
C GLU A 139 -29.53 -43.03 -0.90
N SER A 140 -29.42 -41.69 -0.93
CA SER A 140 -30.46 -40.74 -0.46
C SER A 140 -29.95 -39.32 -0.06
N LYS A 141 -30.62 -38.31 -0.66
CA LYS A 141 -31.07 -37.00 -0.10
C LYS A 141 -30.00 -35.95 0.34
N GLU A 142 -30.16 -34.63 0.21
CA GLU A 142 -31.21 -33.68 -0.21
C GLU A 142 -30.54 -32.29 -0.38
N ALA A 143 -31.08 -31.48 -1.31
CA ALA A 143 -31.07 -30.00 -1.45
C ALA A 143 -29.74 -29.17 -1.55
N PRO A 144 -29.56 -28.36 -2.62
CA PRO A 144 -28.70 -27.18 -2.60
C PRO A 144 -29.49 -25.94 -2.17
N ASP A 145 -29.08 -25.33 -1.06
CA ASP A 145 -29.63 -24.07 -0.58
C ASP A 145 -29.05 -22.92 -1.42
N GLU A 146 -29.86 -22.38 -2.34
CA GLU A 146 -29.54 -21.22 -3.16
C GLU A 146 -29.43 -19.96 -2.28
N LYS A 147 -28.22 -19.64 -1.84
CA LYS A 147 -27.93 -18.32 -1.26
C LYS A 147 -27.55 -17.33 -2.35
N VAL A 148 -28.60 -16.69 -2.86
CA VAL A 148 -28.60 -15.41 -3.57
C VAL A 148 -27.63 -14.44 -2.88
N CYS A 149 -26.48 -14.19 -3.50
CA CYS A 149 -25.60 -13.09 -3.15
C CYS A 149 -25.81 -11.98 -4.18
N SER A 150 -26.81 -11.14 -3.92
CA SER A 150 -27.08 -9.92 -4.67
C SER A 150 -25.84 -9.02 -4.64
N SER A 151 -25.14 -8.96 -5.77
CA SER A 151 -24.14 -7.94 -6.07
C SER A 151 -24.84 -6.57 -6.14
N PRO A 152 -24.43 -5.55 -5.36
CA PRO A 152 -25.03 -4.22 -5.45
C PRO A 152 -24.49 -3.39 -6.63
N TYR A 153 -23.76 -3.99 -7.58
CA TYR A 153 -23.13 -3.28 -8.71
C TYR A 153 -23.60 -3.78 -10.07
N LEU A 154 -24.92 -3.88 -10.27
CA LEU A 154 -25.52 -3.80 -11.60
C LEU A 154 -26.75 -2.91 -11.51
N ARG A 155 -26.53 -1.62 -11.25
CA ARG A 155 -27.55 -0.61 -11.57
C ARG A 155 -27.45 -0.33 -13.07
N THR A 156 -28.29 -1.03 -13.81
CA THR A 156 -28.71 -0.68 -15.17
C THR A 156 -28.99 0.81 -15.21
N GLN A 157 -28.08 1.60 -15.77
CA GLN A 157 -28.41 2.97 -16.16
C GLN A 157 -28.86 2.90 -17.60
N ALA A 158 -30.16 3.09 -17.78
CA ALA A 158 -30.77 3.41 -19.05
C ALA A 158 -30.01 4.58 -19.71
N PRO A 159 -30.01 4.67 -21.06
CA PRO A 159 -29.40 5.80 -21.74
C PRO A 159 -30.13 7.08 -21.31
N HIS A 160 -29.47 7.88 -20.48
CA HIS A 160 -29.95 9.21 -20.15
C HIS A 160 -29.84 10.07 -21.41
N SER A 161 -30.99 10.26 -22.05
CA SER A 161 -31.24 11.31 -23.03
C SER A 161 -30.71 12.65 -22.50
N PRO A 162 -30.01 13.45 -23.32
CA PRO A 162 -29.51 14.75 -22.90
C PRO A 162 -30.68 15.73 -22.76
N ALA A 163 -31.00 16.11 -21.52
CA ALA A 163 -31.88 17.25 -21.28
C ALA A 163 -31.17 18.55 -21.78
N PRO A 164 -31.86 19.40 -22.56
CA PRO A 164 -31.26 20.61 -23.11
C PRO A 164 -31.17 21.68 -22.01
N GLY A 165 -30.05 22.39 -21.96
CA GLY A 165 -29.93 23.60 -21.16
C GLY A 165 -28.96 23.50 -19.99
N ARG A 166 -27.67 23.29 -20.26
CA ARG A 166 -26.61 23.82 -19.39
C ARG A 166 -25.84 24.86 -20.16
N LYS A 167 -26.14 26.12 -19.85
CA LYS A 167 -25.35 27.28 -20.27
C LYS A 167 -23.91 27.02 -19.84
N SER A 168 -22.99 26.99 -20.80
CA SER A 168 -21.55 26.99 -20.57
C SER A 168 -21.17 28.28 -19.86
N PRO A 169 -20.67 28.27 -18.61
CA PRO A 169 -20.06 29.45 -18.06
C PRO A 169 -18.64 29.53 -18.64
N ASN A 170 -18.44 30.45 -19.59
CA ASN A 170 -17.12 31.00 -19.88
C ASN A 170 -16.68 31.81 -18.65
N GLN A 171 -16.31 31.13 -17.56
CA GLN A 171 -15.65 31.77 -16.43
C GLN A 171 -14.16 31.44 -16.52
N SER A 172 -13.40 32.39 -17.07
CA SER A 172 -11.97 32.45 -16.83
C SER A 172 -11.75 32.55 -15.32
N LEU A 173 -11.27 31.47 -14.70
CA LEU A 173 -11.04 31.44 -13.26
C LEU A 173 -9.81 32.29 -12.93
N HIS A 174 -10.01 33.39 -12.21
CA HIS A 174 -8.91 34.22 -11.72
C HIS A 174 -8.15 33.49 -10.59
N PRO A 175 -6.81 33.43 -10.63
CA PRO A 175 -6.03 32.58 -9.73
C PRO A 175 -6.12 32.99 -8.25
N GLU A 176 -6.37 34.27 -7.96
CA GLU A 176 -6.40 34.81 -6.60
C GLU A 176 -7.72 34.56 -5.85
N THR A 177 -8.77 34.16 -6.57
CA THR A 177 -10.10 33.87 -6.00
C THR A 177 -10.42 32.38 -5.91
N LEU A 178 -9.47 31.52 -6.27
CA LEU A 178 -9.68 30.07 -6.30
C LEU A 178 -9.67 29.47 -4.89
N THR A 179 -10.87 29.13 -4.39
CA THR A 179 -11.01 28.34 -3.16
C THR A 179 -10.80 26.85 -3.45
N ILE A 180 -10.43 26.08 -2.43
CA ILE A 180 -10.19 24.64 -2.58
C ILE A 180 -11.42 23.90 -3.16
N ASP A 181 -12.61 24.35 -2.77
CA ASP A 181 -13.88 23.76 -3.21
C ASP A 181 -14.15 24.02 -4.70
N THR A 182 -13.78 25.20 -5.21
CA THR A 182 -13.88 25.49 -6.64
C THR A 182 -12.94 24.61 -7.47
N LEU A 183 -11.73 24.35 -7.00
CA LEU A 183 -10.79 23.45 -7.66
C LEU A 183 -11.30 22.00 -7.67
N ILE A 184 -11.91 21.55 -6.57
CA ILE A 184 -12.52 20.21 -6.49
C ILE A 184 -13.70 20.12 -7.46
N ALA A 185 -14.53 21.16 -7.56
CA ALA A 185 -15.66 21.19 -8.48
C ALA A 185 -15.21 21.13 -9.95
N VAL A 186 -14.20 21.92 -10.33
CA VAL A 186 -13.61 21.88 -11.68
C VAL A 186 -13.04 20.50 -11.98
N ARG A 187 -12.31 19.89 -11.03
CA ARG A 187 -11.75 18.55 -11.21
C ARG A 187 -12.83 17.50 -11.44
N ARG A 188 -13.90 17.52 -10.66
CA ARG A 188 -15.03 16.59 -10.81
C ARG A 188 -15.77 16.80 -12.12
N ALA A 189 -15.92 18.05 -12.56
CA ALA A 189 -16.49 18.35 -13.87
C ALA A 189 -15.61 17.79 -15.00
N TRP A 190 -14.29 17.88 -14.87
CA TRP A 190 -13.34 17.27 -15.79
C TRP A 190 -13.39 15.74 -15.79
N ASP A 191 -13.59 15.10 -14.63
CA ASP A 191 -13.68 13.64 -14.54
C ASP A 191 -14.86 13.09 -15.39
N ALA A 192 -15.91 13.88 -15.65
CA ALA A 192 -17.00 13.50 -16.56
C ALA A 192 -16.55 13.40 -18.03
N TYR A 193 -15.45 14.03 -18.40
CA TYR A 193 -14.85 13.97 -19.74
C TYR A 193 -13.66 13.01 -19.79
N ILE A 194 -13.26 12.40 -18.67
CA ILE A 194 -12.23 11.36 -18.64
C ILE A 194 -12.87 10.03 -19.04
N VAL A 195 -12.73 9.72 -20.31
CA VAL A 195 -13.21 8.48 -20.91
C VAL A 195 -12.17 7.37 -20.64
N PHE A 196 -12.61 6.23 -20.09
CA PHE A 196 -11.72 5.15 -19.66
C PHE A 196 -10.95 4.52 -20.84
N PRO A 197 -9.66 4.18 -20.66
CA PRO A 197 -8.90 3.47 -21.70
C PRO A 197 -9.62 2.16 -22.00
N GLN A 198 -9.97 1.93 -23.28
CA GLN A 198 -10.79 0.84 -23.87
C GLN A 198 -12.22 1.22 -24.31
N THR A 199 -12.65 2.48 -24.20
CA THR A 199 -13.90 2.94 -24.83
C THR A 199 -13.63 3.62 -26.19
N VAL A 200 -14.46 3.33 -27.19
CA VAL A 200 -14.34 3.92 -28.54
C VAL A 200 -14.59 5.43 -28.44
N GLY A 201 -13.62 6.26 -28.81
CA GLY A 201 -13.66 7.71 -28.59
C GLY A 201 -13.00 8.18 -27.28
N ALA A 202 -12.37 7.29 -26.51
CA ALA A 202 -11.46 7.70 -25.43
C ALA A 202 -10.35 8.59 -25.99
N SER A 203 -10.04 9.69 -25.31
CA SER A 203 -9.04 10.69 -25.70
C SER A 203 -7.67 10.03 -25.89
N THR A 204 -7.44 9.54 -27.09
CA THR A 204 -6.12 9.21 -27.60
C THR A 204 -5.52 10.55 -27.98
N ILE A 205 -4.37 10.90 -27.40
CA ILE A 205 -3.62 12.10 -27.79
C ILE A 205 -3.55 12.08 -29.32
N PRO A 206 -4.08 13.10 -30.01
CA PRO A 206 -4.11 13.08 -31.46
C PRO A 206 -2.68 12.87 -31.98
N PRO A 207 -2.44 11.93 -32.91
CA PRO A 207 -1.09 11.46 -33.23
C PRO A 207 -0.18 12.53 -33.86
N HIS A 208 -0.71 13.71 -34.22
CA HIS A 208 0.12 14.87 -34.62
C HIS A 208 0.78 15.58 -33.42
N PHE A 209 0.32 15.33 -32.19
CA PHE A 209 0.96 15.81 -30.96
C PHE A 209 2.07 14.88 -30.45
N VAL A 210 2.32 13.75 -31.12
CA VAL A 210 3.39 12.81 -30.77
C VAL A 210 4.22 12.51 -32.01
N PRO A 211 5.52 12.85 -32.05
CA PRO A 211 6.37 12.48 -33.17
C PRO A 211 6.40 10.94 -33.29
N PRO A 212 6.20 10.37 -34.49
CA PRO A 212 6.19 8.93 -34.65
C PRO A 212 7.56 8.35 -34.25
N PRO A 213 7.58 7.12 -33.70
CA PRO A 213 8.83 6.44 -33.41
C PRO A 213 9.62 6.20 -34.71
N PRO A 214 10.97 6.13 -34.65
CA PRO A 214 11.84 6.00 -35.83
C PRO A 214 11.57 4.73 -36.65
N THR A 215 10.95 3.71 -36.05
CA THR A 215 10.41 2.53 -36.74
C THR A 215 8.92 2.40 -36.46
N PRO A 216 8.04 3.01 -37.28
CA PRO A 216 6.61 2.94 -37.06
C PRO A 216 6.10 1.51 -37.25
N THR A 217 5.35 1.00 -36.26
CA THR A 217 4.61 -0.26 -36.39
C THR A 217 3.46 -0.12 -37.40
N ALA A 218 2.94 -1.22 -37.93
CA ALA A 218 1.84 -1.21 -38.91
C ALA A 218 0.61 -0.39 -38.48
N GLN A 219 0.37 -0.28 -37.16
CA GLN A 219 -0.69 0.55 -36.60
C GLN A 219 -0.46 2.06 -36.84
N TRP A 220 0.78 2.53 -36.93
CA TRP A 220 1.13 3.92 -37.26
C TRP A 220 0.92 4.26 -38.74
N ALA A 221 1.03 3.29 -39.65
CA ALA A 221 0.92 3.51 -41.09
C ALA A 221 -0.47 4.02 -41.51
N VAL A 222 -1.53 3.54 -40.85
CA VAL A 222 -2.92 3.99 -41.07
C VAL A 222 -3.08 5.48 -40.75
N TYR A 223 -2.33 5.99 -39.76
CA TYR A 223 -2.43 7.39 -39.33
C TYR A 223 -1.53 8.32 -40.14
N ALA A 224 -0.34 7.89 -40.57
CA ALA A 224 0.53 8.68 -41.43
C ALA A 224 -0.12 9.02 -42.78
N ALA A 225 -0.86 8.08 -43.38
CA ALA A 225 -1.58 8.30 -44.63
C ALA A 225 -2.71 9.34 -44.53
N SER A 226 -3.33 9.48 -43.35
CA SER A 226 -4.41 10.45 -43.10
C SER A 226 -3.95 11.90 -42.98
N CYS A 227 -2.66 12.14 -42.74
CA CYS A 227 -2.08 13.49 -42.70
C CYS A 227 -1.80 14.05 -44.10
N THR A 228 -1.62 13.20 -45.11
CA THR A 228 -1.29 13.64 -46.47
C THR A 228 -2.52 14.11 -47.25
N THR A 229 -3.71 13.56 -46.97
CA THR A 229 -4.94 13.88 -47.71
C THR A 229 -5.59 15.21 -47.31
N ARG A 230 -5.22 15.82 -46.18
CA ARG A 230 -5.81 17.08 -45.72
C ARG A 230 -5.06 18.34 -46.14
N SER A 231 -3.87 18.22 -46.74
CA SER A 231 -3.09 19.37 -47.22
C SER A 231 -3.32 19.72 -48.70
N SER A 232 -4.25 19.05 -49.39
CA SER A 232 -4.51 19.24 -50.83
C SER A 232 -5.87 19.89 -51.16
N THR A 233 -6.59 20.45 -50.19
CA THR A 233 -7.86 21.16 -50.44
C THR A 233 -7.82 22.57 -49.86
N LEU A 234 -6.79 23.33 -50.23
CA LEU A 234 -6.74 24.78 -50.14
C LEU A 234 -5.86 25.26 -51.29
N ASN A 235 -6.48 25.40 -52.47
CA ASN A 235 -6.14 26.34 -53.54
C ASN A 235 -7.45 26.64 -54.28
#